data_AF-A0A1Y5HU12-F1
#
_entry.id   AF-A0A1Y5HU12-F1
#
_cell.length_a   1.000
_cell.length_b   1.000
_cell.length_c   1.000
_cell.angle_alpha   90.00
_cell.angle_beta   90.00
_cell.angle_gamma   90.00
#
_symmetry.space_group_name_H-M   'P 1'
#
loop_
_entity.id
_entity.type
_entity.pdbx_description
1 polymer ?
#
loop_
_entity_poly.entity_id
_entity_poly.type
_entity_poly.pdbx_seq_one_letter_code
_entity_poly.pdbx_strand_id
1 'polypeptide(L)'
;MISHNRLLWLCFVTFVYTAVTLYSIHGDLPSANNHRKDDWQQPIVVQQWHFNYAETEQILAKIKLNSRGELLLNSGLAKILTKAIESLPENMNDKALQRLAFLVSKGLPDQDTAAGAKLPILLINYYQLHYAEKEQLKTTAKLTTFQEKFLDKVELQNHYLGKDVATQFFGKQRSITRYLLERREIRLKTNKKRESIDA
;
A
#
# COMPACT_ATOMS: atom_id res chain seq x y z
N MET A 1 -7.57 62.38 31.60
CA MET A 1 -6.12 62.10 31.76
C MET A 1 -5.98 60.74 32.44
N ILE A 2 -5.75 59.67 31.66
CA ILE A 2 -5.47 58.33 32.20
C ILE A 2 -4.01 58.32 32.64
N SER A 3 -3.76 58.02 33.92
CA SER A 3 -2.41 58.05 34.50
C SER A 3 -1.51 57.01 33.83
N HIS A 4 -0.30 57.41 33.48
CA HIS A 4 0.71 56.56 32.82
C HIS A 4 0.89 55.19 33.51
N ASN A 5 0.74 55.13 34.83
CA ASN A 5 0.79 53.87 35.59
C ASN A 5 -0.26 52.83 35.19
N ARG A 6 -1.46 53.26 34.75
CA ARG A 6 -2.51 52.32 34.33
C ARG A 6 -2.26 51.73 32.94
N LEU A 7 -1.65 52.51 32.05
CA LEU A 7 -1.28 52.03 30.71
C LEU A 7 -0.10 51.05 30.79
N LEU A 8 0.90 51.35 31.63
CA LEU A 8 2.07 50.48 31.84
C LEU A 8 1.69 49.15 32.50
N TRP A 9 0.73 49.18 33.42
CA TRP A 9 0.19 47.97 34.05
C TRP A 9 -0.57 47.07 33.07
N LEU A 10 -1.39 47.66 32.19
CA LEU A 10 -2.09 46.91 31.15
C LEU A 10 -1.13 46.27 30.14
N CYS A 11 -0.06 46.95 29.75
CA CYS A 11 0.96 46.38 28.87
C CYS A 11 1.68 45.17 29.51
N PHE A 12 2.01 45.26 30.80
CA PHE A 12 2.61 44.14 31.53
C PHE A 12 1.67 42.93 31.61
N VAL A 13 0.39 43.14 31.88
CA VAL A 13 -0.61 42.05 31.92
C VAL A 13 -0.73 41.37 30.55
N THR A 14 -0.75 42.14 29.45
CA THR A 14 -0.80 41.57 28.10
C THR A 14 0.47 40.77 27.75
N PHE A 15 1.65 41.24 28.15
CA PHE A 15 2.92 40.55 27.89
C PHE A 15 3.01 39.21 28.63
N VAL A 16 2.58 39.18 29.89
CA VAL A 16 2.53 37.94 30.69
C VAL A 16 1.52 36.95 30.09
N TYR A 17 0.38 37.42 29.61
CA TYR A 17 -0.63 36.55 28.99
C TYR A 17 -0.14 35.94 27.65
N THR A 18 0.59 36.72 26.84
CA THR A 18 1.23 36.19 25.61
C THR A 18 2.36 35.20 25.92
N ALA A 19 3.11 35.41 27.01
CA ALA A 19 4.17 34.47 27.42
C ALA A 19 3.60 33.12 27.91
N VAL A 20 2.48 33.13 28.64
CA VAL A 20 1.82 31.91 29.14
C VAL A 20 1.18 31.11 28.00
N THR A 21 0.61 31.78 27.00
CA THR A 21 0.06 31.10 25.81
C THR A 21 1.16 30.53 24.90
N LEU A 22 2.31 31.22 24.75
CA LEU A 22 3.45 30.69 24.02
C LEU A 22 4.07 29.46 24.72
N TYR A 23 4.09 29.46 26.05
CA TYR A 23 4.55 28.33 26.86
C TYR A 23 3.58 27.14 26.80
N SER A 24 2.27 27.37 26.75
CA SER A 24 1.26 26.30 26.59
C SER A 24 1.32 25.60 25.23
N ILE A 25 1.89 26.22 24.19
CA ILE A 25 2.11 25.59 22.88
C ILE A 25 3.39 24.73 22.88
N HIS A 26 4.31 24.95 23.84
CA HIS A 26 5.57 24.21 23.95
C HIS A 26 5.60 23.19 25.11
N GLY A 27 4.56 23.16 25.96
CA GLY A 27 4.40 22.19 27.05
C GLY A 27 3.53 21.01 26.63
N ASP A 28 4.17 19.85 26.47
CA ASP A 28 3.58 18.51 26.55
C ASP A 28 2.53 18.12 25.49
N LEU A 29 3.03 17.75 24.31
CA LEU A 29 2.43 16.66 23.53
C LEU A 29 2.64 15.34 24.30
N PRO A 30 1.62 14.49 24.48
CA PRO A 30 1.77 13.22 25.15
C PRO A 30 2.76 12.34 24.39
N SER A 31 3.76 11.85 25.14
CA SER A 31 4.81 10.93 24.70
C SER A 31 4.23 9.68 24.04
N ALA A 32 4.32 9.61 22.71
CA ALA A 32 4.26 8.38 21.96
C ALA A 32 5.69 7.98 21.57
N ASN A 33 6.28 7.14 22.42
CA ASN A 33 7.41 6.23 22.18
C ASN A 33 8.54 6.67 21.23
N ASN A 34 9.69 7.01 21.82
CA ASN A 34 11.04 6.61 21.41
C ASN A 34 11.31 6.52 19.89
N HIS A 35 11.24 7.63 19.17
CA HIS A 35 12.04 7.81 17.96
C HIS A 35 13.06 8.93 18.18
N ARG A 36 14.32 8.52 18.27
CA ARG A 36 15.51 9.36 18.38
C ARG A 36 15.48 10.38 17.24
N LYS A 37 15.52 11.67 17.59
CA LYS A 37 15.37 12.83 16.68
C LYS A 37 16.52 12.97 15.66
N ASP A 38 17.50 12.07 15.73
CA ASP A 38 18.78 12.14 15.03
C ASP A 38 18.90 11.10 13.90
N ASP A 39 17.90 10.23 13.71
CA ASP A 39 18.02 9.08 12.79
C ASP A 39 17.78 9.43 11.30
N TRP A 40 17.26 10.63 11.00
CA TRP A 40 16.95 11.04 9.63
C TRP A 40 18.05 11.85 8.94
N GLN A 41 19.11 12.25 9.67
CA GLN A 41 20.22 13.07 9.15
C GLN A 41 21.47 12.29 8.74
N GLN A 42 21.38 10.95 8.61
CA GLN A 42 22.51 10.21 8.05
C GLN A 42 22.53 10.38 6.52
N PRO A 43 23.64 10.87 5.93
CA PRO A 43 23.80 10.81 4.48
C PRO A 43 23.65 9.36 4.04
N ILE A 44 22.87 9.18 2.99
CA ILE A 44 22.56 7.87 2.43
C ILE A 44 23.85 7.27 1.86
N VAL A 45 24.58 6.49 2.67
CA VAL A 45 25.74 5.74 2.19
C VAL A 45 25.21 4.50 1.48
N VAL A 46 25.52 4.38 0.18
CA VAL A 46 25.05 3.32 -0.73
C VAL A 46 25.37 1.90 -0.21
N GLN A 47 26.36 1.76 0.67
CA GLN A 47 26.83 0.48 1.22
C GLN A 47 25.91 -0.19 2.26
N GLN A 48 24.83 0.45 2.72
CA GLN A 48 23.83 -0.19 3.62
C GLN A 48 22.52 -0.59 2.93
N TRP A 49 22.45 -0.45 1.61
CA TRP A 49 21.24 -0.75 0.85
C TRP A 49 21.15 -2.25 0.61
N HIS A 50 20.26 -2.92 1.34
CA HIS A 50 20.02 -4.36 1.19
C HIS A 50 19.30 -4.71 -0.14
N PHE A 51 18.99 -3.73 -0.98
CA PHE A 51 18.39 -3.92 -2.30
C PHE A 51 18.73 -2.78 -3.28
N ASN A 52 18.77 -3.08 -4.58
CA ASN A 52 18.95 -2.10 -5.64
C ASN A 52 17.59 -1.54 -6.09
N TYR A 53 17.35 -0.24 -5.91
CA TYR A 53 16.09 0.40 -6.26
C TYR A 53 15.99 0.85 -7.74
N ALA A 54 17.11 0.97 -8.45
CA ALA A 54 17.14 1.61 -9.77
C ALA A 54 16.23 0.92 -10.80
N GLU A 55 16.19 -0.41 -10.80
CA GLU A 55 15.32 -1.16 -11.71
C GLU A 55 13.84 -0.97 -11.37
N THR A 56 13.49 -1.06 -10.08
CA THR A 56 12.14 -0.81 -9.59
C THR A 56 11.68 0.60 -9.96
N GLU A 57 12.52 1.61 -9.79
CA GLU A 57 12.25 3.00 -10.15
C GLU A 57 11.92 3.15 -11.65
N GLN A 58 12.74 2.58 -12.53
CA GLN A 58 12.52 2.62 -13.98
C GLN A 58 11.21 1.94 -14.39
N ILE A 59 10.79 0.90 -13.68
CA ILE A 59 9.52 0.22 -13.93
C ILE A 59 8.36 1.10 -13.45
N LEU A 60 8.45 1.66 -12.24
CA LEU A 60 7.40 2.52 -11.67
C LEU A 60 7.23 3.83 -12.43
N ALA A 61 8.28 4.36 -13.07
CA ALA A 61 8.20 5.53 -13.95
C ALA A 61 7.24 5.34 -15.13
N LYS A 62 6.84 4.11 -15.47
CA LYS A 62 5.87 3.79 -16.52
C LYS A 62 4.41 3.91 -16.07
N ILE A 63 4.17 4.18 -14.79
CA ILE A 63 2.82 4.33 -14.24
C ILE A 63 2.15 5.55 -14.89
N LYS A 64 0.94 5.32 -15.39
CA LYS A 64 0.11 6.38 -15.97
C LYS A 64 -0.86 6.90 -14.92
N LEU A 65 -0.94 8.21 -14.82
CA LEU A 65 -1.96 8.90 -14.04
C LEU A 65 -3.14 9.26 -14.93
N ASN A 66 -4.32 9.39 -14.33
CA ASN A 66 -5.49 9.94 -15.04
C ASN A 66 -5.37 11.47 -15.19
N SER A 67 -6.37 12.10 -15.84
CA SER A 67 -6.39 13.56 -16.04
C SER A 67 -6.44 14.38 -14.74
N ARG A 68 -6.72 13.74 -13.59
CA ARG A 68 -6.74 14.36 -12.26
C ARG A 68 -5.44 14.11 -11.46
N GLY A 69 -4.42 13.49 -12.08
CA GLY A 69 -3.18 13.14 -11.39
C GLY A 69 -3.32 11.96 -10.42
N GLU A 70 -4.38 11.15 -10.54
CA GLU A 70 -4.60 9.99 -9.68
C GLU A 70 -4.10 8.70 -10.33
N LEU A 71 -3.74 7.72 -9.50
CA LEU A 71 -3.40 6.37 -9.97
C LEU A 71 -4.59 5.73 -10.68
N LEU A 72 -4.37 5.28 -11.91
CA LEU A 72 -5.36 4.55 -12.67
C LEU A 72 -5.36 3.07 -12.23
N LEU A 73 -6.19 2.74 -11.25
CA LEU A 73 -6.29 1.39 -10.71
C LEU A 73 -6.92 0.44 -11.74
N ASN A 74 -6.11 -0.38 -12.40
CA ASN A 74 -6.59 -1.40 -13.32
C ASN A 74 -5.58 -2.55 -13.47
N SER A 75 -5.90 -3.54 -14.30
CA SER A 75 -4.99 -4.65 -14.61
C SER A 75 -3.66 -4.23 -15.25
N GLY A 76 -3.60 -3.04 -15.87
CA GLY A 76 -2.37 -2.48 -16.43
C GLY A 76 -1.41 -2.02 -15.33
N LEU A 77 -1.92 -1.31 -14.32
CA LEU A 77 -1.15 -0.95 -13.14
C LEU A 77 -0.68 -2.20 -12.38
N ALA A 78 -1.56 -3.18 -12.18
CA ALA A 78 -1.19 -4.44 -11.53
C ALA A 78 0.01 -5.13 -12.22
N LYS A 79 0.06 -5.13 -13.57
CA LYS A 79 1.21 -5.66 -14.33
C LYS A 79 2.50 -4.87 -14.11
N ILE A 80 2.41 -3.54 -14.00
CA ILE A 80 3.58 -2.71 -13.70
C ILE A 80 4.08 -3.01 -12.29
N LEU A 81 3.16 -3.09 -11.31
CA LEU A 81 3.51 -3.43 -9.93
C LEU A 81 4.15 -4.81 -9.83
N THR A 82 3.60 -5.83 -10.52
CA THR A 82 4.22 -7.17 -10.60
C THR A 82 5.67 -7.11 -11.06
N LYS A 83 5.96 -6.41 -12.16
CA LYS A 83 7.35 -6.26 -12.63
C LYS A 83 8.23 -5.54 -11.63
N ALA A 84 7.69 -4.49 -11.01
CA ALA A 84 8.43 -3.66 -10.05
C ALA A 84 8.82 -4.45 -8.79
N ILE A 85 7.96 -5.37 -8.34
CA ILE A 85 8.25 -6.21 -7.18
C ILE A 85 9.11 -7.44 -7.52
N GLU A 86 9.07 -7.91 -8.77
CA GLU A 86 9.92 -9.01 -9.25
C GLU A 86 11.40 -8.61 -9.30
N SER A 87 11.71 -7.32 -9.41
CA SER A 87 13.08 -6.79 -9.32
C SER A 87 13.54 -6.55 -7.87
N LEU A 88 12.68 -6.74 -6.87
CA LEU A 88 13.02 -6.56 -5.46
C LEU A 88 13.42 -7.89 -4.83
N PRO A 89 14.30 -7.89 -3.81
CA PRO A 89 14.61 -9.09 -3.05
C PRO A 89 13.37 -9.67 -2.39
N GLU A 90 13.34 -10.99 -2.28
CA GLU A 90 12.35 -11.68 -1.45
C GLU A 90 12.66 -11.45 0.05
N ASN A 91 11.64 -11.54 0.90
CA ASN A 91 11.80 -11.45 2.37
C ASN A 91 12.39 -10.15 2.92
N MET A 92 12.15 -9.01 2.27
CA MET A 92 12.46 -7.70 2.85
C MET A 92 11.81 -7.54 4.24
N ASN A 93 12.63 -7.14 5.22
CA ASN A 93 12.16 -6.78 6.55
C ASN A 93 11.45 -5.41 6.57
N ASP A 94 10.83 -5.07 7.70
CA ASP A 94 10.04 -3.84 7.83
C ASP A 94 10.85 -2.57 7.54
N LYS A 95 12.14 -2.53 7.92
CA LYS A 95 13.02 -1.38 7.63
C LYS A 95 13.23 -1.22 6.12
N ALA A 96 13.47 -2.33 5.40
CA ALA A 96 13.62 -2.31 3.96
C ALA A 96 12.30 -1.91 3.25
N LEU A 97 11.15 -2.39 3.74
CA LEU A 97 9.83 -2.01 3.23
C LEU A 97 9.50 -0.53 3.47
N GLN A 98 9.78 0.01 4.66
CA GLN A 98 9.62 1.44 4.95
C GLN A 98 10.51 2.29 4.05
N ARG A 99 11.74 1.83 3.81
CA ARG A 99 12.67 2.52 2.92
C ARG A 99 12.19 2.50 1.47
N LEU A 100 11.70 1.35 0.99
CA LEU A 100 11.10 1.24 -0.34
C LEU A 100 9.92 2.22 -0.48
N ALA A 101 9.01 2.25 0.50
CA ALA A 101 7.89 3.18 0.49
C ALA A 101 8.37 4.64 0.43
N PHE A 102 9.40 4.99 1.19
CA PHE A 102 10.02 6.32 1.14
C PHE A 102 10.56 6.64 -0.27
N LEU A 103 11.34 5.75 -0.87
CA LEU A 103 11.90 5.96 -2.21
C LEU A 103 10.82 6.11 -3.28
N VAL A 104 9.78 5.26 -3.23
CA VAL A 104 8.63 5.33 -4.13
C VAL A 104 7.88 6.65 -3.98
N SER A 105 7.75 7.17 -2.76
CA SER A 105 7.12 8.48 -2.55
C SER A 105 7.90 9.62 -3.19
N LYS A 106 9.22 9.47 -3.38
CA LYS A 106 10.12 10.47 -3.99
C LYS A 106 10.20 10.37 -5.51
N GLY A 107 9.85 9.23 -6.09
CA GLY A 107 9.98 8.97 -7.53
C GLY A 107 8.83 9.49 -8.41
N LEU A 108 7.71 9.92 -7.82
CA LEU A 108 6.63 10.57 -8.57
C LEU A 108 6.83 12.09 -8.59
N PRO A 109 6.50 12.77 -9.72
CA PRO A 109 6.81 14.19 -9.92
C PRO A 109 6.23 15.15 -8.88
N ASP A 110 5.21 14.76 -8.11
CA ASP A 110 4.64 15.60 -7.06
C ASP A 110 4.24 14.75 -5.84
N GLN A 111 5.01 14.84 -4.75
CA GLN A 111 4.71 14.11 -3.51
C GLN A 111 3.38 14.51 -2.87
N ASP A 112 2.92 15.73 -3.17
CA ASP A 112 1.68 16.31 -2.64
C ASP A 112 0.43 15.88 -3.42
N THR A 113 0.59 15.07 -4.47
CA THR A 113 -0.54 14.50 -5.19
C THR A 113 -1.09 13.27 -4.48
N ALA A 114 -2.39 13.02 -4.67
CA ALA A 114 -3.04 11.80 -4.19
C ALA A 114 -2.34 10.52 -4.70
N ALA A 115 -1.65 10.57 -5.85
CA ALA A 115 -0.87 9.44 -6.36
C ALA A 115 0.43 9.22 -5.59
N GLY A 116 1.17 10.29 -5.26
CA GLY A 116 2.39 10.25 -4.44
C GLY A 116 2.18 9.63 -3.06
N ALA A 117 1.03 9.91 -2.43
CA ALA A 117 0.65 9.30 -1.16
C ALA A 117 0.17 7.84 -1.29
N LYS A 118 -0.57 7.50 -2.36
CA LYS A 118 -1.19 6.17 -2.52
C LYS A 118 -0.24 5.11 -3.08
N LEU A 119 0.68 5.47 -3.97
CA LEU A 119 1.53 4.50 -4.66
C LEU A 119 2.45 3.70 -3.72
N PRO A 120 3.13 4.33 -2.73
CA PRO A 120 3.97 3.60 -1.79
C PRO A 120 3.19 2.51 -1.03
N ILE A 121 2.03 2.89 -0.48
CA ILE A 121 1.16 1.96 0.28
C ILE A 121 0.72 0.80 -0.62
N LEU A 122 0.27 1.13 -1.82
CA LEU A 122 -0.18 0.14 -2.80
C LEU A 122 0.93 -0.83 -3.19
N LEU A 123 2.16 -0.36 -3.41
CA LEU A 123 3.30 -1.21 -3.76
C LEU A 123 3.66 -2.17 -2.62
N ILE A 124 3.67 -1.69 -1.36
CA ILE A 124 3.98 -2.53 -0.21
C ILE A 124 2.92 -3.62 -0.03
N ASN A 125 1.64 -3.27 -0.10
CA ASN A 125 0.56 -4.26 -0.01
C ASN A 125 0.63 -5.28 -1.15
N TYR A 126 1.00 -4.84 -2.36
CA TYR A 126 1.15 -5.72 -3.52
C TYR A 126 2.39 -6.63 -3.40
N TYR A 127 3.49 -6.13 -2.84
CA TYR A 127 4.68 -6.93 -2.52
C TYR A 127 4.34 -8.03 -1.51
N GLN A 128 3.62 -7.71 -0.43
CA GLN A 128 3.20 -8.68 0.57
C GLN A 128 2.26 -9.74 -0.02
N LEU A 129 1.30 -9.33 -0.86
CA LEU A 129 0.43 -10.25 -1.59
C LEU A 129 1.23 -11.25 -2.43
N HIS A 130 2.18 -10.76 -3.24
CA HIS A 130 2.98 -11.63 -4.12
C HIS A 130 3.82 -12.63 -3.34
N TYR A 131 4.38 -12.20 -2.22
CA TYR A 131 5.13 -13.10 -1.36
C TYR A 131 4.21 -14.14 -0.71
N ALA A 132 3.05 -13.74 -0.21
CA ALA A 132 2.06 -14.66 0.33
C ALA A 132 1.57 -15.68 -0.72
N GLU A 133 1.34 -15.24 -1.97
CA GLU A 133 0.99 -16.15 -3.08
C GLU A 133 2.12 -17.17 -3.34
N LYS A 134 3.39 -16.76 -3.32
CA LYS A 134 4.54 -17.67 -3.47
C LYS A 134 4.64 -18.67 -2.32
N GLU A 135 4.48 -18.23 -1.07
CA GLU A 135 4.52 -19.13 0.09
C GLU A 135 3.36 -20.12 0.11
N GLN A 136 2.19 -19.67 -0.35
CA GLN A 136 1.04 -20.54 -0.49
C GLN A 136 1.28 -21.63 -1.54
N LEU A 137 1.94 -21.33 -2.66
CA LEU A 137 2.31 -22.32 -3.68
C LEU A 137 3.28 -23.39 -3.15
N LYS A 138 4.16 -23.04 -2.21
CA LYS A 138 5.08 -23.99 -1.56
C LYS A 138 4.37 -24.94 -0.59
N THR A 139 3.26 -24.49 0.00
CA THR A 139 2.53 -25.21 1.07
C THR A 139 1.25 -25.88 0.60
N THR A 140 0.82 -25.69 -0.66
CA THR A 140 -0.45 -26.20 -1.20
C THR A 140 -0.41 -27.68 -1.58
N ALA A 141 -0.26 -28.53 -0.57
CA ALA A 141 -0.72 -29.92 -0.60
C ALA A 141 -2.20 -30.06 -0.15
N LYS A 142 -2.82 -29.00 0.40
CA LYS A 142 -4.13 -29.06 1.08
C LYS A 142 -5.37 -28.77 0.21
N LEU A 143 -5.28 -27.97 -0.85
CA LEU A 143 -6.45 -27.62 -1.68
C LEU A 143 -6.55 -28.57 -2.87
N THR A 144 -7.65 -29.31 -2.94
CA THR A 144 -7.79 -30.44 -3.88
C THR A 144 -8.45 -30.03 -5.18
N THR A 145 -9.28 -28.98 -5.18
CA THR A 145 -10.00 -28.52 -6.38
C THR A 145 -9.51 -27.17 -6.90
N PHE A 146 -9.67 -26.95 -8.20
CA PHE A 146 -9.37 -25.66 -8.84
C PHE A 146 -10.28 -24.52 -8.32
N GLN A 147 -11.52 -24.83 -7.93
CA GLN A 147 -12.46 -23.86 -7.38
C GLN A 147 -12.02 -23.35 -6.00
N GLU A 148 -11.60 -24.25 -5.11
CA GLU A 148 -11.04 -23.87 -3.81
C GLU A 148 -9.80 -22.98 -3.99
N LYS A 149 -8.87 -23.36 -4.88
CA LYS A 149 -7.68 -22.56 -5.20
C LYS A 149 -8.05 -21.16 -5.72
N PHE A 150 -9.11 -21.06 -6.52
CA PHE A 150 -9.58 -19.77 -7.02
C PHE A 150 -10.19 -18.90 -5.92
N LEU A 151 -11.03 -19.47 -5.05
CA LEU A 151 -11.66 -18.73 -3.95
C LEU A 151 -10.62 -18.23 -2.95
N ASP A 152 -9.67 -19.08 -2.58
CA ASP A 152 -8.58 -18.73 -1.69
C ASP A 152 -7.73 -17.59 -2.29
N LYS A 153 -7.36 -17.68 -3.58
CA LYS A 153 -6.67 -16.59 -4.29
C LYS A 153 -7.45 -15.27 -4.24
N VAL A 154 -8.78 -15.32 -4.39
CA VAL A 154 -9.64 -14.12 -4.30
C VAL A 154 -9.60 -13.54 -2.89
N GLU A 155 -9.65 -14.39 -1.86
CA GLU A 155 -9.56 -13.99 -0.46
C GLU A 155 -8.23 -13.33 -0.14
N LEU A 156 -7.12 -13.96 -0.52
CA LEU A 156 -5.77 -13.43 -0.30
C LEU A 156 -5.57 -12.05 -0.93
N GLN A 157 -5.99 -11.90 -2.18
CA GLN A 157 -5.95 -10.62 -2.88
C GLN A 157 -6.80 -9.54 -2.20
N ASN A 158 -7.99 -9.91 -1.70
CA ASN A 158 -8.85 -8.98 -0.97
C ASN A 158 -8.26 -8.60 0.40
N HIS A 159 -7.57 -9.53 1.06
CA HIS A 159 -6.94 -9.31 2.36
C HIS A 159 -5.84 -8.24 2.25
N TYR A 160 -4.90 -8.39 1.32
CA TYR A 160 -3.76 -7.47 1.19
C TYR A 160 -4.11 -6.15 0.50
N LEU A 161 -4.97 -6.14 -0.52
CA LEU A 161 -5.25 -4.94 -1.30
C LEU A 161 -6.54 -4.22 -0.89
N GLY A 162 -7.41 -4.88 -0.13
CA GLY A 162 -8.80 -4.45 0.05
C GLY A 162 -9.67 -4.80 -1.17
N LYS A 163 -10.98 -4.95 -0.92
CA LYS A 163 -11.95 -5.41 -1.94
C LYS A 163 -12.01 -4.50 -3.17
N ASP A 164 -11.93 -3.18 -2.97
CA ASP A 164 -12.08 -2.20 -4.06
C ASP A 164 -10.88 -2.27 -5.02
N VAL A 165 -9.66 -2.16 -4.49
CA VAL A 165 -8.42 -2.23 -5.29
C VAL A 165 -8.29 -3.61 -5.95
N ALA A 166 -8.57 -4.69 -5.21
CA ALA A 166 -8.52 -6.04 -5.76
C ALA A 166 -9.53 -6.24 -6.90
N THR A 167 -10.71 -5.63 -6.80
CA THR A 167 -11.71 -5.66 -7.88
C THR A 167 -11.24 -4.88 -9.10
N GLN A 168 -10.63 -3.70 -8.92
CA GLN A 168 -10.07 -2.93 -10.03
C GLN A 168 -8.93 -3.66 -10.74
N PHE A 169 -8.06 -4.35 -9.99
CA PHE A 169 -6.92 -5.08 -10.56
C PHE A 169 -7.32 -6.39 -11.24
N PHE A 170 -8.18 -7.16 -10.58
CA PHE A 170 -8.41 -8.56 -10.94
C PHE A 170 -9.86 -8.86 -11.34
N GLY A 171 -10.79 -7.91 -11.23
CA GLY A 171 -12.23 -8.12 -11.45
C GLY A 171 -12.56 -8.76 -12.80
N LYS A 172 -11.93 -8.28 -13.88
CA LYS A 172 -12.08 -8.87 -15.22
C LYS A 172 -11.63 -10.34 -15.23
N GLN A 173 -10.42 -10.63 -14.74
CA GLN A 173 -9.92 -12.01 -14.67
C GLN A 173 -10.81 -12.90 -13.80
N ARG A 174 -11.21 -12.42 -12.62
CA ARG A 174 -12.10 -13.13 -11.69
C ARG A 174 -13.46 -13.46 -12.33
N SER A 175 -14.04 -12.52 -13.07
CA SER A 175 -15.32 -12.73 -13.75
C SER A 175 -15.25 -13.84 -14.81
N ILE A 176 -14.17 -13.84 -15.61
CA ILE A 176 -13.94 -14.86 -16.63
C ILE A 176 -13.73 -16.23 -15.98
N THR A 177 -12.89 -16.30 -14.94
CA THR A 177 -12.64 -17.57 -14.23
C THR A 177 -13.91 -18.14 -13.62
N ARG A 178 -14.74 -17.29 -12.99
CA ARG A 178 -16.02 -17.71 -12.42
C ARG A 178 -16.96 -18.27 -13.49
N TYR A 179 -17.12 -17.57 -14.60
CA TYR A 179 -17.93 -18.04 -15.72
C TYR A 179 -17.47 -19.41 -16.24
N LEU A 180 -16.15 -19.61 -16.39
CA LEU A 180 -15.59 -20.89 -16.85
C LEU A 180 -15.83 -22.03 -15.84
N LEU A 181 -15.76 -21.74 -14.54
CA LEU A 181 -16.07 -22.69 -13.47
C LEU A 181 -17.54 -23.13 -13.51
N GLU A 182 -18.46 -22.16 -13.55
CA GLU A 182 -19.90 -22.43 -13.64
C GLU A 182 -20.24 -23.27 -14.89
N ARG A 183 -19.64 -22.93 -16.04
CA ARG A 183 -19.83 -23.69 -17.28
C ARG A 183 -19.34 -25.13 -17.17
N ARG A 184 -18.26 -25.38 -16.43
CA ARG A 184 -17.74 -26.73 -16.19
C ARG A 184 -18.69 -27.54 -15.31
N GLU A 185 -19.22 -26.95 -14.25
CA GLU A 185 -20.17 -27.61 -13.36
C GLU A 185 -21.45 -28.04 -14.08
N ILE A 186 -22.02 -27.17 -14.93
CA ILE A 186 -23.21 -27.48 -15.74
C ILE A 186 -22.97 -28.67 -16.65
N ARG A 187 -21.79 -28.72 -17.30
CA ARG A 187 -21.41 -29.83 -18.19
C ARG A 187 -21.31 -31.15 -17.43
N LEU A 188 -20.66 -31.15 -16.27
CA LEU A 188 -20.52 -32.36 -15.43
C LEU A 188 -21.88 -32.87 -14.95
N LYS A 189 -22.77 -31.98 -14.50
CA LYS A 189 -24.14 -32.34 -14.09
C LYS A 189 -24.95 -32.94 -15.23
N THR A 190 -24.82 -32.38 -16.44
CA THR A 190 -25.53 -32.87 -17.64
C THR A 190 -25.04 -34.24 -18.07
N ASN A 191 -23.73 -34.48 -18.05
CA ASN A 191 -23.16 -35.80 -18.38
C ASN A 191 -23.61 -36.87 -17.39
N LYS A 192 -23.52 -36.59 -16.09
CA LYS A 192 -23.99 -37.51 -15.04
C LYS A 192 -25.47 -37.86 -15.19
N LYS A 193 -26.31 -36.89 -15.57
CA LYS A 193 -27.74 -37.13 -15.84
C LYS A 193 -27.98 -38.06 -17.03
N ARG A 194 -27.17 -37.96 -18.10
CA ARG A 194 -27.28 -38.85 -19.27
C ARG A 194 -26.86 -40.27 -18.93
N GLU A 195 -25.74 -40.43 -18.24
CA GLU A 195 -25.27 -41.75 -17.77
C GLU A 195 -26.28 -42.45 -16.86
N SER A 196 -27.08 -41.72 -16.07
CA SER A 196 -28.15 -42.30 -15.25
C SER A 196 -29.44 -42.66 -16.00
N ILE A 197 -29.62 -42.19 -17.24
CA ILE A 197 -30.77 -42.52 -18.09
C ILE A 197 -30.45 -43.74 -18.98
N ASP A 198 -29.18 -43.92 -19.32
CA ASP A 198 -28.69 -44.99 -20.20
C ASP A 198 -28.25 -46.27 -19.42
N ALA A 199 -28.37 -46.28 -18.08
CA ALA A 199 -28.03 -47.40 -17.19
C ALA A 199 -29.30 -48.00 -16.56
#